data_AF-A0A9P9IBP6-F1
#
_entry.id   AF-A0A9P9IBP6-F1
#
_cell.length_a   1.000
_cell.length_b   1.000
_cell.length_c   1.000
_cell.angle_alpha   90.00
_cell.angle_beta   90.00
_cell.angle_gamma   90.00
#
_symmetry.space_group_name_H-M   'P 1'
#
loop_
_entity.id
_entity.type
_entity.pdbx_description
1 polymer ?
#
loop_
_entity_poly.entity_id
_entity_poly.type
_entity_poly.pdbx_seq_one_letter_code
_entity_poly.pdbx_strand_id
1 'polypeptide(L)'
;MDPQQNQQDADGDYTALRLVLNAPPAHQSALLALSDKVEAFFRHGPDAAYVAFTNLQQAITGSTSRRRGSSGLDIAVNPDLGPLSKLFGKVPGISPSRLWMSPGMTTALVALLACATDHETLHALATDQGRLFGGLPSLVSTRDIPSTSLAAALGRAKAAALGPGRRTTVMVVSLHDAGSLELVAPPEFFNFSHYFPVAVGPEGVVVWQAWARNSYQLDEYIRDGRARVRGWDEAARFAEDFDDLAGREEDAWTEDINALYKKLFLGDVNAVCGPDGPERPVTPRFKAWVRIYTLDNVTYENVTKFRWVKD
;
A
#
# COMPACT_ATOMS: atom_id res chain seq x y z
N MET A 1 -16.66 32.46 -12.87
CA MET A 1 -16.00 32.10 -11.61
C MET A 1 -14.72 32.90 -11.52
N ASP A 2 -14.51 33.60 -10.41
CA ASP A 2 -13.37 34.50 -10.20
C ASP A 2 -12.08 33.68 -9.96
N PRO A 3 -11.03 33.83 -10.80
CA PRO A 3 -9.76 33.12 -10.63
C PRO A 3 -9.08 33.39 -9.28
N GLN A 4 -9.27 34.57 -8.70
CA GLN A 4 -8.62 34.94 -7.44
C GLN A 4 -9.21 34.21 -6.24
N GLN A 5 -10.51 33.94 -6.25
CA GLN A 5 -11.20 33.24 -5.17
C GLN A 5 -10.84 31.75 -5.13
N ASN A 6 -10.74 31.11 -6.31
CA ASN A 6 -10.28 29.72 -6.42
C ASN A 6 -8.81 29.51 -5.99
N GLN A 7 -7.97 30.54 -6.07
CA GLN A 7 -6.57 30.45 -5.65
C GLN A 7 -6.42 30.56 -4.12
N GLN A 8 -7.25 31.39 -3.48
CA GLN A 8 -7.27 31.55 -2.02
C GLN A 8 -7.82 30.30 -1.31
N ASP A 9 -8.87 29.68 -1.84
CA ASP A 9 -9.43 28.45 -1.28
C ASP A 9 -8.43 27.28 -1.36
N ALA A 10 -7.71 27.16 -2.48
CA ALA A 10 -6.67 26.14 -2.65
C ALA A 10 -5.47 26.32 -1.70
N ASP A 11 -4.97 27.55 -1.48
CA ASP A 11 -3.85 27.78 -0.54
C ASP A 11 -4.26 27.52 0.92
N GLY A 12 -5.55 27.70 1.25
CA GLY A 12 -6.13 27.31 2.53
C GLY A 12 -6.10 25.80 2.77
N ASP A 13 -6.57 25.02 1.80
CA ASP A 13 -6.61 23.55 1.89
C ASP A 13 -5.21 22.92 1.98
N TYR A 14 -4.24 23.42 1.21
CA TYR A 14 -2.86 22.95 1.31
C TYR A 14 -2.19 23.34 2.62
N THR A 15 -2.58 24.45 3.24
CA THR A 15 -2.10 24.83 4.57
C THR A 15 -2.57 23.84 5.62
N ALA A 16 -3.86 23.49 5.63
CA ALA A 16 -4.41 22.51 6.56
C ALA A 16 -3.76 21.13 6.39
N LEU A 17 -3.62 20.66 5.15
CA LEU A 17 -2.98 19.38 4.84
C LEU A 17 -1.54 19.33 5.35
N ARG A 18 -0.74 20.37 5.10
CA ARG A 18 0.66 20.45 5.58
C ARG A 18 0.75 20.41 7.10
N LEU A 19 -0.14 21.11 7.80
CA LEU A 19 -0.17 21.12 9.27
C LEU A 19 -0.43 19.71 9.81
N VAL A 20 -1.38 18.99 9.22
CA VAL A 20 -1.69 17.61 9.58
C VAL A 20 -0.51 16.68 9.30
N LEU A 21 0.09 16.76 8.11
CA LEU A 21 1.19 15.88 7.72
C LEU A 21 2.48 16.16 8.50
N ASN A 22 2.71 17.40 8.94
CA ASN A 22 3.84 17.77 9.79
C ASN A 22 3.62 17.52 11.29
N ALA A 23 2.37 17.30 11.72
CA ALA A 23 2.08 17.04 13.12
C ALA A 23 2.93 15.84 13.61
N PRO A 24 3.64 15.96 14.74
CA PRO A 24 4.36 14.84 15.30
C PRO A 24 3.33 13.75 15.67
N PRO A 25 3.60 12.47 15.36
CA PRO A 25 2.79 11.37 15.86
C PRO A 25 2.66 11.41 17.38
N ALA A 26 1.54 10.92 17.90
CA ALA A 26 1.28 10.94 19.34
C ALA A 26 2.22 9.99 20.12
N HIS A 27 2.76 9.00 19.42
CA HIS A 27 3.55 7.91 19.99
C HIS A 27 4.97 7.88 19.42
N GLN A 28 5.94 7.53 20.27
CA GLN A 28 7.35 7.40 19.86
C GLN A 28 7.69 6.04 19.24
N SER A 29 6.81 5.04 19.34
CA SER A 29 7.00 3.74 18.68
C SER A 29 6.83 3.89 17.17
N ALA A 30 7.73 3.29 16.39
CA ALA A 30 7.68 3.38 14.93
C ALA A 30 6.37 2.82 14.34
N LEU A 31 5.81 1.74 14.89
CA LEU A 31 4.54 1.17 14.42
C LEU A 31 3.37 2.14 14.58
N LEU A 32 3.14 2.67 15.78
CA LEU A 32 2.05 3.62 16.01
C LEU A 32 2.28 4.93 15.26
N ALA A 33 3.52 5.41 15.19
CA ALA A 33 3.86 6.58 14.39
C ALA A 33 3.52 6.38 12.91
N LEU A 34 3.77 5.18 12.37
CA LEU A 34 3.44 4.84 10.99
C LEU A 34 1.92 4.82 10.79
N SER A 35 1.16 4.25 11.72
CA SER A 35 -0.31 4.28 11.70
C SER A 35 -0.83 5.72 11.68
N ASP A 36 -0.39 6.56 12.61
CA ASP A 36 -0.77 7.97 12.70
C ASP A 36 -0.48 8.72 11.40
N LYS A 37 0.68 8.46 10.77
CA LYS A 37 1.07 9.10 9.52
C LYS A 37 0.23 8.63 8.33
N VAL A 38 -0.05 7.33 8.22
CA VAL A 38 -0.93 6.83 7.15
C VAL A 38 -2.33 7.45 7.29
N GLU A 39 -2.89 7.49 8.49
CA GLU A 39 -4.19 8.15 8.74
C GLU A 39 -4.16 9.65 8.44
N ALA A 40 -3.07 10.33 8.76
CA ALA A 40 -2.91 11.76 8.49
C ALA A 40 -3.00 12.11 6.99
N PHE A 41 -2.54 11.23 6.09
CA PHE A 41 -2.70 11.42 4.64
C PHE A 41 -4.18 11.52 4.23
N PHE A 42 -5.05 10.74 4.87
CA PHE A 42 -6.48 10.65 4.51
C PHE A 42 -7.39 11.56 5.34
N ARG A 43 -6.85 12.35 6.28
CA ARG A 43 -7.66 13.22 7.15
C ARG A 43 -8.51 14.24 6.39
N HIS A 44 -8.06 14.66 5.21
CA HIS A 44 -8.77 15.57 4.31
C HIS A 44 -9.36 14.85 3.09
N GLY A 45 -9.50 13.53 3.16
CA GLY A 45 -10.05 12.69 2.10
C GLY A 45 -9.00 12.15 1.10
N PRO A 46 -9.42 11.19 0.25
CA PRO A 46 -8.53 10.48 -0.68
C PRO A 46 -7.92 11.40 -1.75
N ASP A 47 -8.61 12.45 -2.15
CA ASP A 47 -8.11 13.44 -3.10
C ASP A 47 -6.90 14.21 -2.54
N ALA A 48 -6.97 14.69 -1.29
CA ALA A 48 -5.86 15.35 -0.62
C ALA A 48 -4.66 14.39 -0.42
N ALA A 49 -4.95 13.14 -0.04
CA ALA A 49 -3.96 12.09 0.09
C ALA A 49 -3.21 11.86 -1.24
N TYR A 50 -3.94 11.83 -2.36
CA TYR A 50 -3.35 11.64 -3.69
C TYR A 50 -2.38 12.78 -4.05
N VAL A 51 -2.77 14.03 -3.79
CA VAL A 51 -1.90 15.18 -4.05
C VAL A 51 -0.64 15.11 -3.19
N ALA A 52 -0.77 14.81 -1.90
CA ALA A 52 0.38 14.63 -1.02
C ALA A 52 1.31 13.53 -1.55
N PHE A 53 0.77 12.36 -1.86
CA PHE A 53 1.54 11.23 -2.38
C PHE A 53 2.25 11.54 -3.70
N THR A 54 1.58 12.24 -4.62
CA THR A 54 2.18 12.64 -5.90
C THR A 54 3.35 13.61 -5.68
N ASN A 55 3.19 14.60 -4.79
CA ASN A 55 4.28 15.50 -4.42
C ASN A 55 5.44 14.75 -3.77
N LEU A 56 5.14 13.78 -2.91
CA LEU A 56 6.15 12.92 -2.29
C LEU A 56 6.95 12.15 -3.35
N GLN A 57 6.25 11.51 -4.30
CA GLN A 57 6.91 10.80 -5.40
C GLN A 57 7.79 11.75 -6.22
N GLN A 58 7.24 12.88 -6.68
CA GLN A 58 7.99 13.85 -7.48
C GLN A 58 9.22 14.40 -6.76
N ALA A 59 9.10 14.66 -5.46
CA ALA A 59 10.22 15.13 -4.64
C ALA A 59 11.33 14.08 -4.49
N ILE A 60 10.97 12.80 -4.47
CA ILE A 60 11.92 11.69 -4.35
C ILE A 60 12.57 11.34 -5.70
N THR A 61 11.77 11.27 -6.77
CA THR A 61 12.23 10.85 -8.11
C THR A 61 12.81 12.01 -8.91
N GLY A 62 12.44 13.24 -8.58
CA GLY A 62 13.01 14.45 -9.13
C GLY A 62 14.10 15.04 -8.25
N SER A 63 14.68 16.15 -8.71
CA SER A 63 15.69 16.92 -7.97
C SER A 63 15.10 18.01 -7.07
N THR A 64 13.81 17.91 -6.71
CA THR A 64 13.08 18.99 -6.01
C THR A 64 13.05 18.84 -4.49
N SER A 65 13.37 17.67 -3.93
CA SER A 65 13.56 17.54 -2.48
C SER A 65 14.84 18.24 -2.01
N ARG A 66 14.78 18.86 -0.83
CA ARG A 66 15.97 19.38 -0.13
C ARG A 66 16.25 18.50 1.09
N ARG A 67 17.48 17.98 1.18
CA ARG A 67 17.91 17.25 2.38
C ARG A 67 18.00 18.20 3.57
N ARG A 68 17.36 17.82 4.66
CA ARG A 68 17.45 18.49 5.97
C ARG A 68 18.35 17.65 6.87
N GLY A 69 19.63 17.98 6.88
CA GLY A 69 20.65 17.21 7.60
C GLY A 69 20.85 15.81 7.01
N SER A 70 21.23 14.85 7.86
CA SER A 70 21.54 13.48 7.44
C SER A 70 20.33 12.57 7.24
N SER A 71 19.18 12.89 7.86
CA SER A 71 18.03 11.97 7.94
C SER A 71 16.68 12.54 7.50
N GLY A 72 16.56 13.86 7.28
CA GLY A 72 15.30 14.51 6.91
C GLY A 72 15.21 14.94 5.44
N LEU A 73 13.99 15.03 4.94
CA LEU A 73 13.66 15.52 3.59
C LEU A 73 12.55 16.56 3.66
N ASP A 74 12.81 17.74 3.11
CA ASP A 74 11.78 18.75 2.91
C ASP A 74 11.07 18.45 1.57
N ILE A 75 9.74 18.30 1.65
CA ILE A 75 8.82 18.04 0.55
C ILE A 75 8.01 19.30 0.31
N ALA A 76 8.25 19.93 -0.83
CA ALA A 76 7.44 21.03 -1.30
C ALA A 76 6.08 20.52 -1.77
N VAL A 77 5.02 21.25 -1.42
CA VAL A 77 3.71 21.05 -2.04
C VAL A 77 3.64 21.97 -3.24
N ASN A 78 3.71 21.40 -4.44
CA ASN A 78 3.51 22.12 -5.68
C ASN A 78 2.00 22.39 -5.88
N PRO A 79 1.54 23.65 -5.76
CA PRO A 79 0.13 23.99 -5.91
C PRO A 79 -0.33 23.97 -7.37
N ASP A 80 0.59 23.96 -8.34
CA ASP A 80 0.29 23.87 -9.78
C ASP A 80 -0.11 22.45 -10.20
N LEU A 81 0.09 21.46 -9.32
CA LEU A 81 -0.64 20.18 -9.40
C LEU A 81 -2.15 20.36 -9.17
N GLY A 82 -2.59 21.57 -8.82
CA GLY A 82 -3.93 22.12 -8.93
C GLY A 82 -5.02 21.41 -8.12
N PRO A 83 -6.21 22.01 -7.99
CA PRO A 83 -7.39 21.24 -7.64
C PRO A 83 -7.55 20.16 -8.71
N LEU A 84 -7.65 18.91 -8.28
CA LEU A 84 -7.64 17.71 -9.13
C LEU A 84 -8.66 17.73 -10.29
N SER A 85 -9.67 18.60 -10.21
CA SER A 85 -10.61 18.89 -11.28
C SER A 85 -9.96 19.40 -12.57
N LYS A 86 -8.78 20.02 -12.53
CA LYS A 86 -8.09 20.55 -13.73
C LYS A 86 -7.20 19.52 -14.44
N LEU A 87 -6.60 18.57 -13.71
CA LEU A 87 -5.73 17.53 -14.28
C LEU A 87 -6.53 16.33 -14.82
N PHE A 88 -7.61 15.94 -14.13
CA PHE A 88 -8.43 14.79 -14.53
C PHE A 88 -9.79 15.17 -15.13
N GLY A 89 -10.20 16.45 -15.05
CA GLY A 89 -11.43 16.94 -15.70
C GLY A 89 -11.47 16.81 -17.23
N LYS A 90 -10.38 16.34 -17.86
CA LYS A 90 -10.30 16.04 -19.29
C LYS A 90 -10.34 14.55 -19.64
N VAL A 91 -10.27 13.64 -18.67
CA VAL A 91 -10.42 12.18 -18.89
C VAL A 91 -11.75 11.73 -18.28
N PRO A 92 -12.80 11.53 -19.08
CA PRO A 92 -14.10 11.09 -18.56
C PRO A 92 -13.96 9.78 -17.76
N GLY A 93 -14.36 9.78 -16.49
CA GLY A 93 -14.59 8.57 -15.70
C GLY A 93 -13.51 8.12 -14.70
N ILE A 94 -12.37 8.81 -14.60
CA ILE A 94 -11.31 8.50 -13.62
C ILE A 94 -11.25 9.62 -12.57
N SER A 95 -11.87 9.39 -11.40
CA SER A 95 -11.65 10.25 -10.23
C SER A 95 -10.34 9.85 -9.54
N PRO A 96 -9.47 10.79 -9.14
CA PRO A 96 -8.23 10.49 -8.41
C PRO A 96 -8.44 9.70 -7.14
N SER A 97 -9.56 9.92 -6.42
CA SER A 97 -9.98 9.09 -5.30
C SER A 97 -9.97 7.59 -5.62
N ARG A 98 -10.37 7.21 -6.84
CA ARG A 98 -10.39 5.82 -7.30
C ARG A 98 -9.01 5.17 -7.37
N LEU A 99 -7.94 5.95 -7.35
CA LEU A 99 -6.57 5.43 -7.34
C LEU A 99 -6.19 4.83 -5.98
N TRP A 100 -6.83 5.25 -4.88
CA TRP A 100 -6.67 4.62 -3.57
C TRP A 100 -7.39 3.28 -3.41
N MET A 101 -8.09 2.83 -4.45
CA MET A 101 -8.46 1.43 -4.61
C MET A 101 -7.27 0.56 -5.05
N SER A 102 -6.17 1.16 -5.51
CA SER A 102 -4.97 0.43 -5.91
C SER A 102 -4.23 -0.12 -4.69
N PRO A 103 -4.09 -1.45 -4.56
CA PRO A 103 -3.27 -2.03 -3.50
C PRO A 103 -1.79 -1.64 -3.64
N GLY A 104 -1.32 -1.39 -4.88
CA GLY A 104 0.04 -0.94 -5.16
C GLY A 104 0.34 0.46 -4.61
N MET A 105 -0.60 1.41 -4.75
CA MET A 105 -0.42 2.76 -4.19
C MET A 105 -0.43 2.77 -2.67
N THR A 106 -1.37 2.03 -2.07
CA THR A 106 -1.44 1.80 -0.62
C THR A 106 -0.09 1.27 -0.10
N THR A 107 0.40 0.23 -0.76
CA THR A 107 1.66 -0.42 -0.42
C THR A 107 2.85 0.54 -0.56
N ALA A 108 2.93 1.28 -1.64
CA ALA A 108 4.00 2.23 -1.89
C ALA A 108 4.01 3.38 -0.87
N LEU A 109 2.84 3.92 -0.49
CA LEU A 109 2.75 4.94 0.57
C LEU A 109 3.34 4.42 1.88
N VAL A 110 2.89 3.26 2.35
CA VAL A 110 3.36 2.70 3.63
C VAL A 110 4.86 2.39 3.58
N ALA A 111 5.33 1.79 2.47
CA ALA A 111 6.74 1.48 2.29
C ALA A 111 7.63 2.74 2.28
N LEU A 112 7.21 3.79 1.56
CA LEU A 112 7.91 5.07 1.52
C LEU A 112 7.98 5.74 2.88
N LEU A 113 6.90 5.68 3.67
CA LEU A 113 6.91 6.19 5.04
C LEU A 113 7.84 5.36 5.94
N ALA A 114 7.87 4.04 5.79
CA ALA A 114 8.64 3.15 6.65
C ALA A 114 10.14 3.04 6.31
N CYS A 115 10.55 3.29 5.07
CA CYS A 115 11.93 3.02 4.65
C CYS A 115 12.95 3.99 5.25
N ALA A 116 14.23 3.62 5.19
CA ALA A 116 15.32 4.52 5.54
C ALA A 116 15.41 5.70 4.55
N THR A 117 16.13 6.76 4.95
CA THR A 117 16.32 7.98 4.12
C THR A 117 17.44 7.82 3.08
N ASP A 118 17.90 6.60 2.81
CA ASP A 118 18.86 6.37 1.74
C ASP A 118 18.20 6.61 0.37
N HIS A 119 18.95 7.22 -0.54
CA HIS A 119 18.39 7.70 -1.79
C HIS A 119 17.97 6.55 -2.71
N GLU A 120 18.72 5.44 -2.72
CA GLU A 120 18.44 4.29 -3.58
C GLU A 120 17.13 3.60 -3.20
N THR A 121 16.91 3.32 -1.91
CA THR A 121 15.66 2.72 -1.43
C THR A 121 14.49 3.64 -1.69
N LEU A 122 14.59 4.93 -1.31
CA LEU A 122 13.51 5.89 -1.57
C LEU A 122 13.16 5.97 -3.06
N HIS A 123 14.16 6.12 -3.92
CA HIS A 123 13.96 6.22 -5.36
C HIS A 123 13.31 4.94 -5.90
N ALA A 124 13.82 3.76 -5.54
CA ALA A 124 13.24 2.48 -5.95
C ALA A 124 11.77 2.35 -5.53
N LEU A 125 11.44 2.68 -4.28
CA LEU A 125 10.05 2.63 -3.79
C LEU A 125 9.13 3.66 -4.48
N ALA A 126 9.67 4.80 -4.90
CA ALA A 126 8.91 5.87 -5.55
C ALA A 126 8.72 5.68 -7.06
N THR A 127 9.70 5.11 -7.77
CA THR A 127 9.64 4.86 -9.23
C THR A 127 9.07 3.49 -9.57
N ASP A 128 9.42 2.45 -8.80
CA ASP A 128 9.14 1.07 -9.15
C ASP A 128 7.80 0.59 -8.56
N GLN A 129 6.83 1.49 -8.38
CA GLN A 129 5.47 1.13 -7.98
C GLN A 129 4.87 0.02 -8.88
N GLY A 130 5.34 -0.07 -10.13
CA GLY A 130 5.01 -1.13 -11.08
C GLY A 130 6.01 -2.28 -11.23
N ARG A 131 7.15 -2.34 -10.51
CA ARG A 131 8.10 -3.48 -10.56
C ARG A 131 8.35 -4.12 -9.20
N LEU A 132 8.38 -3.35 -8.12
CA LEU A 132 8.53 -3.86 -6.76
C LEU A 132 7.19 -4.24 -6.13
N PHE A 133 6.10 -3.52 -6.44
CA PHE A 133 4.81 -3.62 -5.72
C PHE A 133 3.55 -3.70 -6.59
N GLY A 134 3.69 -3.78 -7.90
CA GLY A 134 2.57 -3.74 -8.84
C GLY A 134 2.84 -4.44 -10.17
N GLY A 135 4.07 -4.91 -10.37
CA GLY A 135 4.46 -5.63 -11.57
C GLY A 135 4.16 -7.11 -11.40
N LEU A 136 3.54 -7.70 -12.42
CA LEU A 136 3.46 -9.14 -12.51
C LEU A 136 4.89 -9.71 -12.49
N PRO A 137 5.19 -10.69 -11.62
CA PRO A 137 6.48 -11.32 -11.63
C PRO A 137 6.70 -11.98 -12.99
N SER A 138 7.96 -12.04 -13.43
CA SER A 138 8.27 -12.80 -14.65
C SER A 138 8.08 -14.30 -14.38
N LEU A 139 7.74 -15.06 -15.42
CA LEU A 139 7.67 -16.53 -15.33
C LEU A 139 8.97 -17.15 -14.79
N VAL A 140 10.12 -16.57 -15.19
CA VAL A 140 11.45 -16.97 -14.69
C VAL A 140 11.52 -16.74 -13.18
N SER A 141 11.13 -15.55 -12.71
CA SER A 141 11.12 -15.22 -11.27
C SER A 141 10.26 -16.19 -10.46
N THR A 142 9.06 -16.54 -10.94
CA THR A 142 8.17 -17.48 -10.24
C THR A 142 8.69 -18.92 -10.22
N ARG A 143 9.59 -19.29 -11.15
CA ARG A 143 10.22 -20.62 -11.20
C ARG A 143 11.48 -20.70 -10.34
N ASP A 144 12.28 -19.63 -10.34
CA ASP A 144 13.58 -19.62 -9.67
C ASP A 144 13.49 -19.23 -8.20
N ILE A 145 12.45 -18.46 -7.82
CA ILE A 145 12.28 -17.96 -6.46
C ILE A 145 11.09 -18.68 -5.81
N PRO A 146 11.31 -19.43 -4.72
CA PRO A 146 10.22 -20.08 -3.99
C PRO A 146 9.21 -19.08 -3.44
N SER A 147 7.94 -19.49 -3.40
CA SER A 147 6.89 -18.75 -2.70
C SER A 147 7.23 -18.62 -1.21
N THR A 148 6.92 -17.47 -0.62
CA THR A 148 7.24 -17.16 0.79
C THR A 148 6.02 -17.40 1.69
N SER A 149 6.25 -17.90 2.92
CA SER A 149 5.23 -18.00 3.97
C SER A 149 5.13 -16.69 4.76
N LEU A 150 3.91 -16.15 4.86
CA LEU A 150 3.62 -15.01 5.70
C LEU A 150 3.68 -15.38 7.18
N ALA A 151 3.24 -16.58 7.58
CA ALA A 151 3.33 -17.01 8.97
C ALA A 151 4.78 -17.08 9.46
N ALA A 152 5.68 -17.61 8.63
CA ALA A 152 7.12 -17.64 8.94
C ALA A 152 7.73 -16.24 9.03
N ALA A 153 7.36 -15.33 8.11
CA ALA A 153 7.83 -13.94 8.13
C ALA A 153 7.30 -13.17 9.35
N LEU A 154 6.01 -13.31 9.65
CA LEU A 154 5.38 -12.74 10.83
C LEU A 154 6.01 -13.28 12.13
N GLY A 155 6.34 -14.57 12.18
CA GLY A 155 7.04 -15.17 13.33
C GLY A 155 8.41 -14.54 13.59
N ARG A 156 9.20 -14.30 12.53
CA ARG A 156 10.49 -13.59 12.64
C ARG A 156 10.30 -12.14 13.10
N ALA A 157 9.35 -11.43 12.51
CA ALA A 157 9.05 -10.05 12.86
C ALA A 157 8.56 -9.92 14.32
N LYS A 158 7.68 -10.83 14.76
CA LYS A 158 7.23 -10.92 16.16
C LYS A 158 8.39 -11.18 17.12
N ALA A 159 9.30 -12.10 16.78
CA ALA A 159 10.49 -12.35 17.60
C ALA A 159 11.38 -11.10 17.72
N ALA A 160 11.53 -10.32 16.64
CA ALA A 160 12.27 -9.05 16.67
C ALA A 160 11.55 -7.95 17.48
N ALA A 161 10.22 -7.92 17.44
CA ALA A 161 9.39 -6.97 18.18
C ALA A 161 9.38 -7.24 19.69
N LEU A 162 9.38 -8.52 20.09
CA LEU A 162 9.38 -8.93 21.51
C LEU A 162 10.79 -9.12 22.07
N GLY A 163 11.80 -9.18 21.22
CA GLY A 163 13.20 -9.38 21.59
C GLY A 163 13.90 -8.11 22.09
N PRO A 164 15.20 -8.21 22.39
CA PRO A 164 16.03 -7.06 22.75
C PRO A 164 16.00 -5.99 21.65
N GLY A 165 15.79 -4.74 22.04
CA GLY A 165 15.71 -3.62 21.10
C GLY A 165 14.31 -3.35 20.52
N ARG A 166 13.32 -4.22 20.75
CA ARG A 166 11.89 -3.95 20.48
C ARG A 166 11.63 -3.36 19.09
N ARG A 167 12.13 -4.06 18.06
CA ARG A 167 12.20 -3.53 16.69
C ARG A 167 10.86 -3.58 15.97
N THR A 168 10.63 -2.60 15.10
CA THR A 168 9.50 -2.63 14.15
C THR A 168 9.98 -3.13 12.79
N THR A 169 9.20 -3.99 12.15
CA THR A 169 9.43 -4.51 10.81
C THR A 169 8.21 -4.22 9.95
N VAL A 170 8.42 -3.73 8.73
CA VAL A 170 7.36 -3.54 7.73
C VAL A 170 7.59 -4.53 6.59
N MET A 171 6.61 -5.37 6.34
CA MET A 171 6.60 -6.35 5.27
C MET A 171 5.65 -5.89 4.18
N VAL A 172 6.14 -5.81 2.96
CA VAL A 172 5.32 -5.63 1.79
C VAL A 172 5.05 -6.99 1.17
N VAL A 173 3.81 -7.43 1.24
CA VAL A 173 3.37 -8.74 0.75
C VAL A 173 2.78 -8.57 -0.64
N SER A 174 3.23 -9.40 -1.59
CA SER A 174 2.60 -9.54 -2.89
C SER A 174 2.16 -10.98 -3.11
N LEU A 175 0.89 -11.15 -3.47
CA LEU A 175 0.27 -12.41 -3.83
C LEU A 175 -0.10 -12.34 -5.30
N HIS A 176 0.40 -13.29 -6.09
CA HIS A 176 0.16 -13.36 -7.52
C HIS A 176 -0.41 -14.72 -7.89
N ASP A 177 -1.25 -14.77 -8.91
CA ASP A 177 -1.56 -16.01 -9.60
C ASP A 177 -0.50 -16.32 -10.66
N ALA A 178 0.47 -17.16 -10.29
CA ALA A 178 1.52 -17.63 -11.19
C ALA A 178 0.98 -18.55 -12.31
N GLY A 179 -0.20 -19.15 -12.14
CA GLY A 179 -0.83 -19.95 -13.19
C GLY A 179 -1.15 -19.13 -14.43
N SER A 180 -1.60 -17.87 -14.26
CA SER A 180 -1.81 -16.94 -15.38
C SER A 180 -0.55 -16.67 -16.22
N LEU A 181 0.65 -16.79 -15.64
CA LEU A 181 1.91 -16.52 -16.33
C LEU A 181 2.35 -17.67 -17.25
N GLU A 182 1.77 -18.86 -17.06
CA GLU A 182 2.05 -20.03 -17.90
C GLU A 182 1.17 -20.09 -19.15
N LEU A 183 0.16 -19.22 -19.26
CA LEU A 183 -0.78 -19.19 -20.38
C LEU A 183 -0.16 -18.50 -21.61
N VAL A 184 -0.26 -19.16 -22.76
CA VAL A 184 0.36 -18.73 -24.04
C VAL A 184 -0.35 -17.51 -24.65
N ALA A 185 -1.57 -17.16 -24.21
CA ALA A 185 -2.37 -16.04 -24.72
C ALA A 185 -2.96 -15.18 -23.56
N PRO A 186 -2.41 -13.98 -23.28
CA PRO A 186 -2.72 -13.23 -22.05
C PRO A 186 -4.02 -12.40 -21.92
N PRO A 187 -4.92 -12.17 -22.91
CA PRO A 187 -6.03 -11.24 -22.66
C PRO A 187 -7.33 -11.89 -22.16
N GLU A 188 -7.48 -13.21 -22.07
CA GLU A 188 -8.80 -13.82 -21.82
C GLU A 188 -9.15 -13.97 -20.33
N PHE A 189 -8.15 -13.98 -19.43
CA PHE A 189 -8.37 -14.23 -18.01
C PHE A 189 -8.03 -13.01 -17.14
N PHE A 190 -8.69 -12.94 -16.00
CA PHE A 190 -8.36 -12.00 -14.94
C PHE A 190 -7.04 -12.42 -14.28
N ASN A 191 -6.01 -11.59 -14.45
CA ASN A 191 -4.75 -11.79 -13.76
C ASN A 191 -4.89 -11.29 -12.33
N PHE A 192 -4.97 -12.24 -11.40
CA PHE A 192 -5.11 -11.95 -9.99
C PHE A 192 -3.75 -11.54 -9.39
N SER A 193 -3.68 -10.33 -8.85
CA SER A 193 -2.56 -9.86 -8.03
C SER A 193 -3.07 -8.96 -6.90
N HIS A 194 -2.60 -9.21 -5.68
CA HIS A 194 -2.97 -8.45 -4.50
C HIS A 194 -1.73 -8.07 -3.68
N TYR A 195 -1.69 -6.83 -3.21
CA TYR A 195 -0.55 -6.27 -2.51
C TYR A 195 -1.02 -5.60 -1.23
N PHE A 196 -0.33 -5.84 -0.13
CA PHE A 196 -0.67 -5.19 1.12
C PHE A 196 0.55 -5.13 2.05
N PRO A 197 0.75 -4.00 2.74
CA PRO A 197 1.76 -3.90 3.78
C PRO A 197 1.24 -4.44 5.12
N VAL A 198 2.14 -5.12 5.83
CA VAL A 198 1.97 -5.62 7.21
C VAL A 198 3.08 -5.03 8.06
N ALA A 199 2.74 -4.22 9.06
CA ALA A 199 3.72 -3.72 10.03
C ALA A 199 3.61 -4.48 11.35
N VAL A 200 4.75 -4.86 11.91
CA VAL A 200 4.87 -5.61 13.16
C VAL A 200 5.78 -4.84 14.09
N GLY A 201 5.27 -4.52 15.26
CA GLY A 201 6.01 -3.80 16.30
C GLY A 201 5.69 -4.37 17.68
N PRO A 202 6.30 -3.84 18.74
CA PRO A 202 6.08 -4.34 20.10
C PRO A 202 4.62 -4.31 20.55
N GLU A 203 3.81 -3.43 19.95
CA GLU A 203 2.40 -3.23 20.25
C GLU A 203 1.50 -4.28 19.58
N GLY A 204 1.97 -4.92 18.50
CA GLY A 204 1.19 -5.89 17.73
C GLY A 204 1.40 -5.75 16.22
N VAL A 205 0.32 -5.98 15.46
CA VAL A 205 0.37 -6.05 14.00
C VAL A 205 -0.67 -5.14 13.36
N VAL A 206 -0.26 -4.34 12.37
CA VAL A 206 -1.16 -3.56 11.52
C VAL A 206 -1.08 -4.09 10.09
N VAL A 207 -2.22 -4.13 9.41
CA VAL A 207 -2.35 -4.50 8.00
C VAL A 207 -3.15 -3.40 7.34
N TRP A 208 -2.63 -2.83 6.27
CA TRP A 208 -3.36 -1.86 5.44
C TRP A 208 -3.73 -2.53 4.12
N GLN A 209 -4.98 -2.40 3.72
CA GLN A 209 -5.48 -3.02 2.50
C GLN A 209 -6.32 -2.03 1.72
N ALA A 210 -6.29 -2.20 0.41
CA ALA A 210 -7.24 -1.63 -0.53
C ALA A 210 -7.54 -2.71 -1.57
N TRP A 211 -8.72 -2.68 -2.17
CA TRP A 211 -9.10 -3.70 -3.13
C TRP A 211 -9.82 -3.10 -4.32
N ALA A 212 -9.08 -3.01 -5.44
CA ALA A 212 -9.48 -2.85 -6.85
C ALA A 212 -10.73 -2.00 -7.17
N ARG A 213 -11.03 -1.87 -8.46
CA ARG A 213 -12.03 -0.92 -8.97
C ARG A 213 -13.46 -1.10 -8.41
N ASN A 214 -13.77 -2.27 -7.84
CA ASN A 214 -15.13 -2.69 -7.48
C ASN A 214 -15.31 -2.99 -5.98
N SER A 215 -14.43 -2.54 -5.08
CA SER A 215 -14.63 -2.74 -3.63
C SER A 215 -14.25 -1.49 -2.83
N TYR A 216 -13.31 -1.58 -1.88
CA TYR A 216 -13.03 -0.52 -0.91
C TYR A 216 -11.66 0.13 -1.12
N GLN A 217 -11.63 1.42 -0.78
CA GLN A 217 -10.40 2.23 -0.74
C GLN A 217 -9.69 2.09 0.61
N LEU A 218 -8.41 2.48 0.65
CA LEU A 218 -7.64 2.48 1.90
C LEU A 218 -8.26 3.39 2.98
N ASP A 219 -8.78 4.56 2.61
CA ASP A 219 -9.41 5.47 3.57
C ASP A 219 -10.68 4.88 4.19
N GLU A 220 -11.47 4.15 3.41
CA GLU A 220 -12.63 3.41 3.90
C GLU A 220 -12.22 2.29 4.85
N TYR A 221 -11.18 1.54 4.49
CA TYR A 221 -10.60 0.49 5.34
C TYR A 221 -10.12 1.04 6.69
N ILE A 222 -9.46 2.19 6.68
CA ILE A 222 -9.00 2.91 7.87
C ILE A 222 -10.20 3.40 8.70
N ARG A 223 -11.15 4.10 8.07
CA ARG A 223 -12.33 4.69 8.73
C ARG A 223 -13.19 3.63 9.41
N ASP A 224 -13.27 2.44 8.82
CA ASP A 224 -13.99 1.29 9.38
C ASP A 224 -13.22 0.62 10.54
N GLY A 225 -12.06 1.15 10.94
CA GLY A 225 -11.25 0.64 12.05
C GLY A 225 -10.49 -0.66 11.72
N ARG A 226 -10.36 -1.03 10.44
CA ARG A 226 -9.73 -2.29 10.01
C ARG A 226 -8.21 -2.19 9.97
N ALA A 227 -7.66 -0.98 9.91
CA ALA A 227 -6.23 -0.69 10.03
C ALA A 227 -5.75 -0.57 11.50
N ARG A 228 -6.50 -1.08 12.48
CA ARG A 228 -6.08 -1.07 13.89
C ARG A 228 -4.91 -2.00 14.18
N VAL A 229 -4.26 -1.77 15.33
CA VAL A 229 -3.33 -2.73 15.92
C VAL A 229 -4.09 -3.99 16.32
N ARG A 230 -3.63 -5.13 15.81
CA ARG A 230 -4.14 -6.48 16.07
C ARG A 230 -3.29 -7.14 17.15
N GLY A 231 -3.97 -7.93 17.99
CA GLY A 231 -3.29 -8.81 18.92
C GLY A 231 -2.55 -9.95 18.21
N TRP A 232 -1.59 -10.57 18.88
CA TRP A 232 -0.75 -11.61 18.29
C TRP A 232 -1.52 -12.84 17.80
N ASP A 233 -2.56 -13.26 18.52
CA ASP A 233 -3.34 -14.44 18.14
C ASP A 233 -4.21 -14.17 16.90
N GLU A 234 -4.73 -12.96 16.79
CA GLU A 234 -5.46 -12.53 15.58
C GLU A 234 -4.51 -12.48 14.39
N ALA A 235 -3.32 -11.91 14.56
CA ALA A 235 -2.32 -11.83 13.50
C ALA A 235 -1.81 -13.20 13.06
N ALA A 236 -1.62 -14.13 14.00
CA ALA A 236 -1.24 -15.51 13.70
C ALA A 236 -2.30 -16.21 12.85
N ARG A 237 -3.58 -16.14 13.24
CA ARG A 237 -4.69 -16.69 12.45
C ARG A 237 -4.77 -16.09 11.05
N PHE A 238 -4.61 -14.77 10.93
CA PHE A 238 -4.57 -14.10 9.62
C PHE A 238 -3.45 -14.65 8.73
N ALA A 239 -2.25 -14.86 9.29
CA ALA A 239 -1.12 -15.39 8.54
C ALA A 239 -1.28 -16.88 8.19
N GLU A 240 -1.88 -17.67 9.07
CA GLU A 240 -2.23 -19.08 8.81
C GLU A 240 -3.28 -19.20 7.70
N ASP A 241 -4.35 -18.41 7.77
CA ASP A 241 -5.39 -18.34 6.73
C ASP A 241 -4.78 -17.90 5.38
N PHE A 242 -3.85 -16.93 5.41
CA PHE A 242 -3.15 -16.48 4.21
C PHE A 242 -2.24 -17.56 3.62
N ASP A 243 -1.49 -18.27 4.46
CA ASP A 243 -0.63 -19.36 4.01
C ASP A 243 -1.44 -20.56 3.51
N ASP A 244 -2.62 -20.83 4.08
CA ASP A 244 -3.57 -21.82 3.52
C ASP A 244 -4.02 -21.41 2.12
N LEU A 245 -4.43 -20.15 1.92
CA LEU A 245 -4.77 -19.61 0.59
C LEU A 245 -3.60 -19.74 -0.38
N ALA A 246 -2.40 -19.36 0.05
CA ALA A 246 -1.19 -19.39 -0.77
C ALA A 246 -0.69 -20.81 -1.06
N GLY A 247 -1.05 -21.78 -0.22
CA GLY A 247 -0.72 -23.19 -0.37
C GLY A 247 -1.69 -23.98 -1.22
N ARG A 248 -2.83 -23.39 -1.64
CA ARG A 248 -3.77 -24.05 -2.56
C ARG A 248 -3.15 -24.15 -3.95
N GLU A 249 -2.89 -25.38 -4.38
CA GLU A 249 -2.61 -25.71 -5.78
C GLU A 249 -3.81 -26.50 -6.30
N GLU A 250 -4.70 -25.80 -7.00
CA GLU A 250 -5.95 -26.36 -7.50
C GLU A 250 -6.05 -26.13 -9.02
N ASP A 251 -6.68 -27.08 -9.70
CA ASP A 251 -6.95 -27.00 -11.13
C ASP A 251 -8.06 -25.99 -11.48
N ALA A 252 -8.63 -25.29 -10.49
CA ALA A 252 -9.63 -24.25 -10.65
C ALA A 252 -9.75 -23.33 -9.43
N TRP A 253 -10.25 -22.11 -9.63
CA TRP A 253 -10.72 -21.24 -8.56
C TRP A 253 -12.05 -21.78 -7.99
N THR A 254 -12.08 -22.13 -6.71
CA THR A 254 -13.23 -22.77 -6.05
C THR A 254 -13.97 -21.81 -5.10
N GLU A 255 -15.17 -22.20 -4.66
CA GLU A 255 -15.91 -21.46 -3.63
C GLU A 255 -15.14 -21.36 -2.31
N ASP A 256 -14.41 -22.42 -1.93
CA ASP A 256 -13.58 -22.44 -0.72
C ASP A 256 -12.42 -21.44 -0.81
N ILE A 257 -11.73 -21.38 -1.97
CA ILE A 257 -10.70 -20.38 -2.23
C ILE A 257 -11.30 -18.98 -2.13
N ASN A 258 -12.47 -18.74 -2.75
CA ASN A 258 -13.14 -17.43 -2.67
C ASN A 258 -13.57 -17.08 -1.24
N ALA A 259 -14.05 -18.03 -0.46
CA ALA A 259 -14.46 -17.82 0.92
C ALA A 259 -13.26 -17.41 1.80
N LEU A 260 -12.13 -18.09 1.63
CA LEU A 260 -10.89 -17.75 2.33
C LEU A 260 -10.35 -16.38 1.88
N TYR A 261 -10.40 -16.11 0.58
CA TYR A 261 -10.05 -14.81 0.02
C TYR A 261 -10.89 -13.68 0.62
N LYS A 262 -12.20 -13.87 0.69
CA LYS A 262 -13.15 -12.91 1.28
C LYS A 262 -12.92 -12.70 2.77
N LYS A 263 -12.56 -13.76 3.50
CA LYS A 263 -12.16 -13.66 4.91
C LYS A 263 -10.94 -12.78 5.11
N LEU A 264 -9.92 -12.92 4.24
CA LEU A 264 -8.65 -12.21 4.34
C LEU A 264 -8.73 -10.76 3.85
N PHE A 265 -9.42 -10.54 2.73
CA PHE A 265 -9.34 -9.30 1.96
C PHE A 265 -10.68 -8.64 1.71
N LEU A 266 -11.79 -9.21 2.19
CA LEU A 266 -13.14 -8.63 2.09
C LEU A 266 -13.62 -8.42 0.64
N GLY A 267 -12.86 -8.91 -0.34
CA GLY A 267 -13.20 -8.94 -1.75
C GLY A 267 -13.90 -10.25 -2.10
N ASP A 268 -14.86 -10.18 -3.01
CA ASP A 268 -15.58 -11.34 -3.53
C ASP A 268 -15.20 -11.52 -5.00
N VAL A 269 -14.23 -12.39 -5.27
CA VAL A 269 -13.72 -12.62 -6.63
C VAL A 269 -14.81 -13.27 -7.48
N ASN A 270 -15.64 -14.15 -6.91
CA ASN A 270 -16.75 -14.76 -7.65
C ASN A 270 -17.80 -13.72 -8.07
N ALA A 271 -18.07 -12.71 -7.24
CA ALA A 271 -18.97 -11.63 -7.62
C ALA A 271 -18.41 -10.75 -8.75
N VAL A 272 -17.08 -10.67 -8.86
CA VAL A 272 -16.40 -9.80 -9.83
C VAL A 272 -16.04 -10.52 -11.13
N CYS A 273 -15.63 -11.78 -11.07
CA CYS A 273 -15.15 -12.61 -12.18
C CYS A 273 -16.11 -13.76 -12.53
N GLY A 274 -17.29 -13.82 -11.89
CA GLY A 274 -18.32 -14.80 -12.21
C GLY A 274 -19.02 -14.52 -13.55
N PRO A 275 -20.00 -15.36 -13.95
CA PRO A 275 -20.67 -15.24 -15.25
C PRO A 275 -21.31 -13.86 -15.52
N ASP A 276 -21.82 -13.22 -14.48
CA ASP A 276 -22.44 -11.88 -14.53
C ASP A 276 -21.52 -10.78 -13.97
N GLY A 277 -20.26 -11.13 -13.68
CA GLY A 277 -19.27 -10.23 -13.10
C GLY A 277 -18.78 -9.17 -14.09
N PRO A 278 -18.39 -7.97 -13.62
CA PRO A 278 -17.84 -6.91 -14.47
C PRO A 278 -16.44 -7.18 -15.01
N GLU A 279 -15.72 -8.19 -14.49
CA GLU A 279 -14.37 -8.56 -14.90
C GLU A 279 -14.34 -9.90 -15.64
N ARG A 280 -13.20 -10.19 -16.27
CA ARG A 280 -12.94 -11.47 -16.93
C ARG A 280 -12.97 -12.64 -15.92
N PRO A 281 -13.20 -13.88 -16.38
CA PRO A 281 -13.09 -15.06 -15.53
C PRO A 281 -11.71 -15.20 -14.90
N VAL A 282 -11.64 -15.80 -13.72
CA VAL A 282 -10.35 -16.19 -13.10
C VAL A 282 -9.63 -17.18 -14.01
N THR A 283 -8.29 -17.23 -13.92
CA THR A 283 -7.49 -18.26 -14.60
C THR A 283 -8.09 -19.66 -14.39
N PRO A 284 -8.03 -20.53 -15.41
CA PRO A 284 -8.47 -21.90 -15.26
C PRO A 284 -7.61 -22.65 -14.24
N ARG A 285 -6.30 -22.38 -14.14
CA ARG A 285 -5.42 -22.99 -13.13
C ARG A 285 -4.91 -21.92 -12.17
N PHE A 286 -5.39 -21.93 -10.94
CA PHE A 286 -4.94 -21.00 -9.91
C PHE A 286 -3.70 -21.55 -9.22
N LYS A 287 -2.62 -20.77 -9.24
CA LYS A 287 -1.41 -21.11 -8.49
C LYS A 287 -0.89 -19.88 -7.79
N ALA A 288 -1.13 -19.79 -6.49
CA ALA A 288 -0.61 -18.68 -5.70
C ALA A 288 0.93 -18.68 -5.65
N TRP A 289 1.52 -17.50 -5.79
CA TRP A 289 2.93 -17.26 -5.56
C TRP A 289 3.09 -15.97 -4.76
N VAL A 290 3.78 -16.08 -3.63
CA VAL A 290 3.92 -15.00 -2.65
C VAL A 290 5.36 -14.52 -2.59
N ARG A 291 5.54 -13.21 -2.61
CA ARG A 291 6.80 -12.55 -2.31
C ARG A 291 6.62 -11.58 -1.15
N ILE A 292 7.62 -11.53 -0.27
CA ILE A 292 7.63 -10.58 0.85
C ILE A 292 8.91 -9.76 0.78
N TYR A 293 8.77 -8.45 0.59
CA TYR A 293 9.87 -7.50 0.74
C TYR A 293 9.85 -6.92 2.15
N THR A 294 10.97 -6.99 2.85
CA THR A 294 11.03 -6.65 4.29
C THR A 294 11.88 -5.40 4.51
N LEU A 295 11.31 -4.42 5.21
CA LEU A 295 11.99 -3.27 5.79
C LEU A 295 12.20 -3.57 7.29
N ASP A 296 13.40 -3.98 7.65
CA ASP A 296 13.76 -4.29 9.03
C ASP A 296 14.16 -3.05 9.82
N ASN A 297 13.93 -3.10 11.13
CA ASN A 297 14.36 -2.06 12.08
C ASN A 297 13.87 -0.65 11.70
N VAL A 298 12.59 -0.56 11.32
CA VAL A 298 11.93 0.72 11.05
C VAL A 298 11.93 1.54 12.34
N THR A 299 12.48 2.75 12.26
CA THR A 299 12.57 3.67 13.39
C THR A 299 11.53 4.78 13.29
N TYR A 300 11.31 5.48 14.40
CA TYR A 300 10.46 6.68 14.42
C TYR A 300 10.97 7.73 13.42
N GLU A 301 12.29 7.91 13.33
CA GLU A 301 12.93 8.85 12.40
C GLU A 301 12.66 8.49 10.95
N ASN A 302 12.59 7.19 10.61
CA ASN A 302 12.21 6.77 9.26
C ASN A 302 10.79 7.25 8.93
N VAL A 303 9.84 7.11 9.87
CA VAL A 303 8.45 7.52 9.67
C VAL A 303 8.29 9.04 9.61
N THR A 304 9.06 9.79 10.40
CA THR A 304 8.95 11.26 10.48
C THR A 304 9.97 12.01 9.63
N LYS A 305 10.66 11.34 8.69
CA LYS A 305 11.72 11.96 7.87
C LYS A 305 11.22 13.07 6.95
N PHE A 306 9.97 12.99 6.50
CA PHE A 306 9.38 13.96 5.58
C PHE A 306 8.80 15.16 6.33
N ARG A 307 9.22 16.36 5.93
CA ARG A 307 8.65 17.64 6.37
C ARG A 307 8.03 18.33 5.18
N TRP A 308 6.78 18.74 5.29
CA TRP A 308 6.04 19.42 4.24
C TRP A 308 6.24 20.93 4.36
N VAL A 309 6.75 21.57 3.32
CA VAL A 309 7.07 23.01 3.31
C VAL A 309 6.22 23.75 2.27
N LYS A 310 6.15 25.08 2.41
CA LYS A 310 5.68 25.96 1.33
C LYS A 310 6.82 26.11 0.32
N ASP A 311 6.53 25.96 -0.96
CA ASP A 311 7.44 26.36 -2.04
C ASP A 311 7.77 27.86 -1.96
#